data_AF-A0A2A5H5C7-F1
#
_entry.id   AF-A0A2A5H5C7-F1
#
_cell.length_a   1.000
_cell.length_b   1.000
_cell.length_c   1.000
_cell.angle_alpha   90.00
_cell.angle_beta   90.00
_cell.angle_gamma   90.00
#
_symmetry.space_group_name_H-M   'P 1'
#
loop_
_entity.id
_entity.type
_entity.pdbx_description
1 polymer ?
#
loop_
_entity_poly.entity_id
_entity_poly.type
_entity_poly.pdbx_seq_one_letter_code
_entity_poly.pdbx_strand_id
1 'polypeptide(L)' 'MKKVRIFIRKYISEESGLVTVEWIGITAVVALAGIIISAFIMVSARDLGDAVADNMDAASANIAPPPPP' A
#
# COMPACT_ATOMS: atom_id res chain seq x y z
N MET A 1 -5.54 5.67 -38.20
CA MET A 1 -5.50 6.67 -37.11
C MET A 1 -6.73 7.60 -37.03
N LYS A 2 -7.33 8.04 -38.14
CA LYS A 2 -8.51 8.95 -38.12
C LYS A 2 -9.75 8.35 -37.43
N LYS A 3 -10.00 7.04 -37.58
CA LYS A 3 -11.15 6.35 -36.94
C LYS A 3 -11.06 6.32 -35.41
N VAL A 4 -9.86 6.15 -34.85
CA VAL A 4 -9.62 6.11 -33.40
C VAL A 4 -9.93 7.47 -32.76
N ARG A 5 -9.51 8.57 -33.38
CA ARG A 5 -9.81 9.92 -32.89
C ARG A 5 -11.31 10.25 -32.89
N ILE A 6 -12.04 9.76 -33.88
CA ILE A 6 -13.50 9.96 -33.97
C ILE A 6 -14.21 9.14 -32.90
N PHE A 7 -13.76 7.91 -32.65
CA PHE A 7 -14.31 7.04 -31.61
C PHE A 7 -14.08 7.63 -30.21
N ILE A 8 -12.86 8.12 -29.94
CA ILE A 8 -12.53 8.80 -28.67
C ILE A 8 -13.37 10.05 -28.47
N ARG A 9 -13.55 10.88 -29.51
CA ARG A 9 -14.41 12.08 -29.39
C ARG A 9 -15.87 11.75 -29.13
N LYS A 10 -16.40 10.69 -29.75
CA LYS A 10 -17.79 10.26 -29.55
C LYS A 10 -17.98 9.65 -28.15
N TYR A 11 -17.01 8.88 -27.68
CA TYR A 11 -17.01 8.31 -26.34
C TYR A 11 -16.95 9.41 -25.27
N ILE A 12 -16.07 10.41 -25.42
CA ILE A 12 -15.97 11.53 -24.47
C ILE A 12 -17.22 12.43 -24.48
N SER A 13 -17.98 12.51 -25.58
CA SER A 13 -19.19 13.35 -25.65
C SER A 13 -20.48 12.64 -25.20
N GLU A 14 -20.44 11.32 -24.99
CA GLU A 14 -21.54 10.58 -24.36
C GLU A 14 -21.29 10.60 -22.83
N GLU A 15 -22.32 10.89 -22.03
CA GLU A 15 -22.23 10.94 -20.55
C GLU A 15 -21.55 9.69 -19.96
N SER A 16 -21.72 8.54 -20.61
CA SER A 16 -21.10 7.26 -20.25
C SER A 16 -19.57 7.27 -20.33
N GLY A 17 -18.97 7.94 -21.32
CA GLY A 17 -17.52 8.03 -21.44
C GLY A 17 -16.92 9.09 -20.51
N LEU A 18 -17.68 10.13 -20.14
CA LEU A 18 -17.25 11.09 -19.12
C LEU A 18 -17.12 10.42 -17.74
N VAL A 19 -18.13 9.64 -17.35
CA VAL A 19 -18.13 8.84 -16.12
C VAL A 19 -16.99 7.82 -16.13
N THR A 20 -16.74 7.16 -17.27
CA THR A 20 -15.66 6.16 -17.35
C THR A 20 -14.27 6.79 -17.17
N VAL A 21 -14.04 7.97 -17.74
CA VAL A 21 -12.77 8.71 -17.56
C VAL A 21 -12.58 9.15 -16.11
N GLU A 22 -13.64 9.57 -15.43
CA GLU A 22 -13.59 9.93 -14.00
C GLU A 22 -13.22 8.73 -13.12
N TRP A 23 -13.83 7.57 -13.35
CA TRP A 23 -13.50 6.34 -12.62
C TRP A 23 -12.07 5.87 -12.86
N ILE A 24 -11.51 6.06 -14.07
CA ILE A 24 -10.10 5.78 -14.36
C ILE A 24 -9.19 6.71 -13.53
N GLY A 25 -9.56 7.99 -13.38
CA GLY A 25 -8.84 8.93 -12.52
C GLY A 25 -8.85 8.51 -11.05
N ILE A 26 -10.02 8.17 -10.52
CA ILE A 26 -10.18 7.74 -9.12
C ILE A 26 -9.40 6.45 -8.86
N THR A 27 -9.50 5.45 -9.74
CA THR A 27 -8.76 4.18 -9.58
C THR A 27 -7.25 4.38 -9.62
N ALA A 28 -6.74 5.29 -10.46
CA ALA A 28 -5.32 5.63 -10.48
C ALA A 28 -4.85 6.24 -9.14
N VAL A 29 -5.63 7.14 -8.55
CA VAL A 29 -5.31 7.73 -7.24
C VAL A 29 -5.36 6.69 -6.12
N VAL A 30 -6.38 5.83 -6.12
CA VAL A 30 -6.52 4.75 -5.11
C VAL A 30 -5.37 3.76 -5.21
N ALA A 31 -4.97 3.37 -6.42
CA ALA A 31 -3.82 2.48 -6.63
C ALA A 31 -2.52 3.11 -6.09
N LEU A 32 -2.31 4.40 -6.34
CA LEU A 32 -1.14 5.12 -5.85
C LEU A 32 -1.14 5.23 -4.31
N ALA A 33 -2.29 5.53 -3.72
CA ALA A 33 -2.47 5.57 -2.28
C ALA A 33 -2.21 4.20 -1.64
N GLY A 34 -2.66 3.11 -2.26
CA GLY A 34 -2.40 1.75 -1.78
C GLY A 34 -0.92 1.40 -1.71
N ILE A 35 -0.12 1.83 -2.71
CA ILE A 35 1.34 1.64 -2.71
C ILE A 35 1.98 2.42 -1.56
N ILE A 36 1.56 3.65 -1.33
CA ILE A 36 2.09 4.49 -0.26
C ILE A 36 1.76 3.88 1.11
N ILE A 37 0.50 3.50 1.35
CA ILE A 37 0.04 2.92 2.61
C ILE A 37 0.78 1.61 2.90
N SER A 38 0.95 0.74 1.90
CA SER A 38 1.68 -0.52 2.07
C SER A 38 3.17 -0.30 2.41
N ALA A 39 3.81 0.73 1.84
CA ALA A 39 5.17 1.12 2.22
C ALA A 39 5.25 1.59 3.68
N PHE A 40 4.29 2.42 4.13
CA PHE A 40 4.23 2.86 5.54
C PHE A 40 3.99 1.70 6.50
N ILE A 41 3.09 0.77 6.18
CA ILE A 41 2.83 -0.42 6.99
C ILE A 41 4.10 -1.28 7.12
N MET A 42 4.89 -1.44 6.05
CA MET A 42 6.12 -2.22 6.12
C MET A 42 7.16 -1.60 7.07
N VAL A 43 7.26 -0.28 7.12
CA VAL A 43 8.14 0.42 8.08
C VAL A 43 7.62 0.23 9.50
N SER A 44 6.33 0.51 9.74
CA SER A 44 5.75 0.35 11.08
C SER A 44 5.76 -1.09 11.58
N ALA A 45 5.64 -2.08 10.68
CA ALA A 45 5.74 -3.49 11.01
C ALA A 45 7.16 -3.91 11.39
N ARG A 46 8.19 -3.28 10.79
CA ARG A 46 9.59 -3.50 11.19
C ARG A 46 9.87 -2.91 12.56
N ASP A 47 9.46 -1.67 12.79
CA ASP A 47 9.62 -1.02 14.10
C ASP A 47 8.91 -1.80 15.22
N LEU A 48 7.72 -2.33 14.93
CA LEU A 48 7.01 -3.20 15.87
C LEU A 48 7.72 -4.55 16.06
N GLY A 49 8.25 -5.14 14.99
CA GLY A 49 9.02 -6.39 15.05
C GLY A 49 10.27 -6.26 15.90
N ASP A 50 11.04 -5.18 15.71
CA ASP A 50 12.25 -4.88 16.47
C ASP A 50 11.92 -4.64 17.95
N ALA A 51 10.86 -3.88 18.24
CA ALA A 51 10.41 -3.67 19.62
C ALA A 51 9.95 -4.97 20.30
N VAL A 52 9.27 -5.87 19.58
CA VAL A 52 8.88 -7.17 20.15
C VAL A 52 10.10 -8.06 20.37
N ALA A 53 11.05 -8.07 19.44
CA ALA A 53 12.30 -8.81 19.58
C ALA A 53 13.10 -8.35 20.80
N ASP A 54 13.30 -7.04 20.97
CA ASP A 54 14.01 -6.47 22.12
C ASP A 54 13.34 -6.85 23.45
N ASN A 55 12.01 -6.84 23.50
CA ASN A 55 11.27 -7.24 24.70
C ASN A 55 11.35 -8.76 24.97
N MET A 56 11.37 -9.60 23.92
CA MET A 56 11.55 -11.04 24.06
C MET A 56 12.97 -11.41 24.50
N ASP A 57 13.98 -10.75 23.95
CA ASP A 57 15.38 -10.93 24.35
C ASP A 57 15.57 -10.51 25.81
N ALA A 58 15.03 -9.35 26.21
CA ALA A 58 15.03 -8.91 27.60
C ALA A 58 14.31 -9.89 28.54
N ALA A 59 13.19 -10.46 28.11
CA ALA A 59 12.48 -11.47 28.91
C ALA A 59 13.29 -12.78 29.03
N SER A 60 13.94 -13.22 27.95
CA SER A 60 14.75 -14.44 27.93
C SER A 60 16.02 -14.31 28.78
N ALA A 61 16.66 -13.14 28.76
CA ALA A 61 17.84 -12.84 29.59
C ALA A 61 17.52 -12.87 31.09
N ASN A 62 16.28 -12.53 31.47
CA ASN A 62 15.81 -12.62 32.86
C ASN A 62 15.40 -14.04 33.28
N ILE A 63 15.25 -14.98 32.35
CA ILE A 63 14.89 -16.38 32.61
C ILE A 63 16.13 -17.30 32.48
N ALA A 64 17.26 -16.78 31.97
CA ALA A 64 18.50 -17.53 31.84
C ALA A 64 18.94 -18.12 33.21
N PRO A 65 19.16 -19.45 33.31
CA PRO A 65 19.52 -20.09 34.56
C PRO A 65 20.87 -19.55 35.07
N PRO A 66 21.05 -19.39 36.39
CA PRO A 66 22.30 -18.89 36.94
C PRO A 66 23.48 -19.76 36.50
N PRO A 67 24.68 -19.17 36.31
CA PRO A 67 25.85 -19.91 35.87
C PRO A 67 26.15 -21.06 36.86
N PRO A 68 26.61 -22.23 36.37
CA PRO A 68 26.95 -23.35 37.24
C PRO A 68 28.11 -22.98 38.19
N PRO A 69 28.13 -23.59 39.40
CA PRO A 69 29.08 -23.25 40.48
C PRO A 69 30.54 -23.56 40.13
#